data_AF-A0A7Y3CGQ6-F1
#
_entry.id   AF-A0A7Y3CGQ6-F1
#
_cell.length_a   1.000
_cell.length_b   1.000
_cell.length_c   1.000
_cell.angle_alpha   90.00
_cell.angle_beta   90.00
_cell.angle_gamma   90.00
#
_symmetry.space_group_name_H-M   'P 1'
#
loop_
_entity.id
_entity.type
_entity.pdbx_description
1 polymer ?
#
loop_
_entity_poly.entity_id
_entity_poly.type
_entity_poly.pdbx_seq_one_letter_code
_entity_poly.pdbx_strand_id
1 'polypeptide(L)'
;VAPESFDAGGVAQVIGSARTIFVNAVMGLTPHFFEGSEKLDRTIDNNREAQKFYGGGDTLQEFKNLSPGLYLAAMDSAQYYFFTGGGTVLKAIEEGTPYGLEPVKALIENNGLAES
;
A
#
# COMPACT_ATOMS: atom_id res chain seq x y z
N VAL A 1 -16.21 6.26 -2.30
CA VAL A 1 -16.01 7.38 -1.34
C VAL A 1 -15.97 8.67 -2.14
N ALA A 2 -16.63 9.74 -1.68
CA ALA A 2 -16.66 11.00 -2.44
C ALA A 2 -15.25 11.62 -2.50
N PRO A 3 -14.72 11.99 -3.68
CA PRO A 3 -13.36 12.55 -3.83
C PRO A 3 -13.08 13.75 -2.91
N GLU A 4 -14.09 14.59 -2.68
CA GLU A 4 -14.02 15.79 -1.85
C GLU A 4 -13.69 15.46 -0.38
N SER A 5 -13.90 14.21 0.04
CA SER A 5 -13.52 13.73 1.38
C SER A 5 -12.01 13.87 1.62
N PHE A 6 -11.19 13.81 0.57
CA PHE A 6 -9.73 14.01 0.66
C PHE A 6 -9.30 15.47 0.72
N ASP A 7 -10.20 16.40 0.39
CA ASP A 7 -9.97 17.84 0.49
C ASP A 7 -10.34 18.39 1.88
N ALA A 8 -11.03 17.59 2.71
CA ALA A 8 -11.32 17.94 4.09
C ALA A 8 -10.01 18.21 4.85
N GLY A 9 -9.92 19.38 5.51
CA GLY A 9 -8.65 19.89 6.05
C GLY A 9 -7.91 18.90 6.96
N GLY A 10 -8.62 18.17 7.82
CA GLY A 10 -8.00 17.15 8.67
C GLY A 10 -7.39 15.97 7.88
N VAL A 11 -8.05 15.54 6.81
CA VAL A 11 -7.57 14.44 5.96
C VAL A 11 -6.39 14.91 5.10
N ALA A 12 -6.54 16.04 4.41
CA ALA A 12 -5.51 16.61 3.57
C ALA A 12 -4.23 16.93 4.37
N GLN A 13 -4.37 17.48 5.58
CA GLN A 13 -3.23 17.78 6.45
C GLN A 13 -2.52 16.52 6.94
N VAL A 14 -3.27 15.49 7.35
CA VAL A 14 -2.68 14.22 7.80
C VAL A 14 -1.91 13.56 6.66
N ILE A 15 -2.50 13.44 5.48
CA ILE A 15 -1.82 12.85 4.31
C ILE A 15 -0.62 13.71 3.90
N GLY A 16 -0.77 15.03 3.86
CA GLY A 16 0.27 15.97 3.42
C GLY A 16 1.48 16.08 4.35
N SER A 17 1.31 15.80 5.65
CA SER A 17 2.38 15.91 6.66
C SER A 17 3.01 14.57 7.06
N ALA A 18 2.40 13.44 6.67
CA ALA A 18 2.91 12.12 6.98
C ALA A 18 4.32 11.90 6.39
N ARG A 19 5.20 11.25 7.15
CA ARG A 19 6.54 10.84 6.69
C ARG A 19 6.56 9.45 6.05
N THR A 20 5.59 8.63 6.43
CA THR A 20 5.41 7.28 5.90
C THR A 20 3.92 7.03 5.72
N ILE A 21 3.54 6.49 4.57
CA ILE A 21 2.15 6.17 4.23
C ILE A 21 2.11 4.73 3.75
N PHE A 22 1.26 3.92 4.36
CA PHE A 22 0.96 2.56 3.91
C PHE A 22 -0.46 2.51 3.34
N VAL A 23 -0.60 1.97 2.14
CA VAL A 23 -1.85 1.92 1.38
C VAL A 23 -2.14 0.47 1.02
N ASN A 24 -3.27 -0.04 1.48
CA ASN A 24 -3.81 -1.32 1.04
C ASN A 24 -5.34 -1.22 1.02
N ALA A 25 -5.85 -0.43 0.07
CA ALA A 25 -7.26 -0.09 -0.02
C ALA A 25 -7.65 0.35 -1.43
N VAL A 26 -8.91 0.08 -1.79
CA VAL A 26 -9.64 0.78 -2.85
C VAL A 26 -10.80 1.55 -2.21
N MET A 27 -11.14 2.72 -2.75
CA MET A 27 -12.04 3.68 -2.11
C MET A 27 -13.40 3.77 -2.83
N GLY A 28 -14.13 2.67 -2.83
CA GLY A 28 -15.48 2.58 -3.40
C GLY A 28 -15.75 1.18 -3.96
N LEU A 29 -16.89 1.02 -4.65
CA LEU A 29 -17.20 -0.19 -5.39
C LEU A 29 -16.61 -0.07 -6.79
N THR A 30 -15.38 -0.53 -6.96
CA THR A 30 -14.69 -0.53 -8.25
C THR A 30 -15.27 -1.63 -9.16
N PRO A 31 -15.37 -1.39 -10.48
CA PRO A 31 -14.93 -0.20 -11.23
C PRO A 31 -16.01 0.88 -11.36
N HIS A 32 -17.16 0.79 -10.67
CA HIS A 32 -18.29 1.71 -10.88
C HIS A 32 -18.18 3.03 -10.14
N PHE A 33 -17.50 3.05 -9.00
CA PHE A 33 -17.31 4.22 -8.13
C PHE A 33 -15.85 4.31 -7.69
N PHE A 34 -14.97 4.66 -8.63
CA PHE A 34 -13.51 4.60 -8.49
C PHE A 34 -12.86 5.95 -8.16
N GLU A 35 -13.60 7.05 -8.26
CA GLU A 35 -13.08 8.41 -8.21
C GLU A 35 -12.39 8.70 -6.86
N GLY A 36 -12.87 8.06 -5.79
CA GLY A 36 -12.23 8.09 -4.48
C GLY A 36 -10.84 7.45 -4.49
N SER A 37 -10.64 6.35 -5.21
CA SER A 37 -9.33 5.68 -5.29
C SER A 37 -8.35 6.54 -6.06
N GLU A 38 -8.79 7.09 -7.20
CA GLU A 38 -7.95 7.99 -8.00
C GLU A 38 -7.54 9.24 -7.20
N LYS A 39 -8.49 9.85 -6.48
CA LYS A 39 -8.21 11.03 -5.66
C LYS A 39 -7.28 10.69 -4.49
N LEU A 40 -7.43 9.53 -3.85
CA LEU A 40 -6.51 9.05 -2.81
C LEU A 40 -5.07 9.03 -3.34
N ASP A 41 -4.84 8.37 -4.47
CA ASP A 41 -3.50 8.19 -5.05
C ASP A 41 -2.85 9.52 -5.41
N ARG A 42 -3.61 10.44 -6.03
CA ARG A 42 -3.12 11.80 -6.34
C ARG A 42 -2.81 12.61 -5.08
N THR A 43 -3.64 12.48 -4.04
CA THR A 43 -3.44 13.19 -2.77
C THR A 43 -2.18 12.68 -2.06
N ILE A 44 -1.94 11.37 -2.08
CA ILE A 44 -0.73 10.76 -1.54
C ILE A 44 0.51 11.18 -2.34
N ASP A 45 0.44 11.21 -3.67
CA ASP A 45 1.56 11.63 -4.53
C ASP A 45 2.00 13.08 -4.30
N ASN A 46 1.05 13.98 -3.99
CA ASN A 46 1.35 15.37 -3.66
C ASN A 46 2.27 15.51 -2.44
N ASN A 47 2.27 14.54 -1.51
CA ASN A 47 3.24 14.51 -0.44
C ASN A 47 4.59 13.95 -0.95
N ARG A 48 5.46 14.84 -1.42
CA ARG A 48 6.79 14.46 -1.95
C ARG A 48 7.76 13.96 -0.88
N GLU A 49 7.51 14.28 0.39
CA GLU A 49 8.40 13.95 1.50
C GLU A 49 8.13 12.56 2.11
N ALA A 50 6.97 11.95 1.82
CA ALA A 50 6.62 10.64 2.36
C ALA A 50 7.26 9.47 1.62
N GLN A 51 7.70 8.48 2.38
CA GLN A 51 7.88 7.10 1.94
C GLN A 51 6.51 6.42 1.80
N LYS A 52 6.24 5.80 0.66
CA LYS A 52 4.91 5.31 0.31
C LYS A 52 4.97 3.82 0.00
N PHE A 53 4.15 3.08 0.71
CA PHE A 53 4.15 1.63 0.66
C PHE A 53 2.79 1.15 0.20
N TYR A 54 2.71 0.63 -1.02
CA TYR A 54 1.46 0.14 -1.60
C TYR A 54 1.42 -1.38 -1.55
N GLY A 55 0.35 -1.94 -1.01
CA GLY A 55 0.08 -3.36 -0.96
C GLY A 55 -1.35 -3.69 -1.39
N GLY A 56 -1.58 -4.96 -1.70
CA GLY A 56 -2.88 -5.47 -2.15
C GLY A 56 -2.97 -5.53 -3.67
N GLY A 57 -3.51 -6.64 -4.19
CA GLY A 57 -3.71 -6.83 -5.62
C GLY A 57 -4.65 -5.78 -6.19
N ASP A 58 -5.81 -5.59 -5.54
CA ASP A 58 -6.82 -4.62 -5.97
C ASP A 58 -6.28 -3.19 -5.95
N THR A 59 -5.57 -2.79 -4.88
CA THR A 59 -4.95 -1.46 -4.77
C THR A 59 -4.01 -1.19 -5.95
N LEU A 60 -3.08 -2.10 -6.23
CA LEU A 60 -2.07 -1.90 -7.28
C LEU A 60 -2.69 -1.98 -8.68
N GLN A 61 -3.66 -2.86 -8.88
CA GLN A 61 -4.37 -2.99 -10.15
C GLN A 61 -5.17 -1.72 -10.44
N GLU A 62 -5.92 -1.21 -9.46
CA GLU A 62 -6.68 0.02 -9.63
C GLU A 62 -5.78 1.23 -9.80
N PHE A 63 -4.69 1.34 -9.03
CA PHE A 63 -3.73 2.45 -9.21
C PHE A 63 -3.17 2.46 -10.64
N LYS A 64 -2.79 1.29 -11.17
CA LYS A 64 -2.34 1.15 -12.56
C LYS A 64 -3.42 1.50 -13.58
N ASN A 65 -4.67 1.07 -13.36
CA ASN A 65 -5.77 1.30 -14.27
C ASN A 65 -6.19 2.78 -14.33
N LEU A 66 -6.32 3.40 -13.17
CA LEU A 66 -6.85 4.76 -13.01
C LEU A 66 -5.80 5.84 -13.26
N SER A 67 -4.53 5.53 -12.98
CA SER A 67 -3.44 6.52 -13.06
C SER A 67 -2.16 5.90 -13.63
N PRO A 68 -2.17 5.37 -14.87
CA PRO A 68 -1.04 4.63 -15.43
C PRO A 68 0.25 5.47 -15.51
N GLY A 69 0.16 6.76 -15.82
CA GLY A 69 1.33 7.65 -15.87
C GLY A 69 1.97 7.87 -14.49
N LEU A 70 1.14 8.07 -13.47
CA LEU A 70 1.61 8.20 -12.09
C LEU A 70 2.15 6.86 -11.56
N TYR A 71 1.49 5.75 -11.87
CA TYR A 71 1.94 4.41 -11.51
C TYR A 71 3.34 4.12 -12.07
N LEU A 72 3.59 4.44 -13.35
CA LEU A 72 4.92 4.29 -13.95
C LEU A 72 5.96 5.19 -13.29
N ALA A 73 5.63 6.46 -13.04
CA ALA A 73 6.53 7.37 -12.33
C ALA A 73 6.82 6.91 -10.89
N ALA A 74 5.85 6.30 -10.21
CA ALA A 74 6.00 5.73 -8.89
C ALA A 74 6.90 4.48 -8.91
N MET A 75 6.81 3.63 -9.93
CA MET A 75 7.70 2.47 -10.07
C MET A 75 9.19 2.87 -10.18
N ASP A 76 9.47 4.01 -10.80
CA ASP A 76 10.84 4.53 -10.96
C ASP A 76 11.31 5.39 -9.76
N SER A 77 10.47 5.57 -8.73
CA SER A 77 10.73 6.45 -7.61
C SER A 77 11.20 5.69 -6.37
N ALA A 78 12.34 6.11 -5.80
CA ALA A 78 12.84 5.59 -4.52
C ALA A 78 11.94 5.92 -3.31
N GLN A 79 10.92 6.77 -3.48
CA GLN A 79 9.94 7.09 -2.45
C GLN A 79 8.77 6.10 -2.40
N TYR A 80 8.70 5.16 -3.35
CA TYR A 80 7.62 4.18 -3.45
C TYR A 80 8.15 2.75 -3.33
N TYR A 81 7.39 1.92 -2.63
CA TYR A 81 7.61 0.49 -2.55
C TYR A 81 6.30 -0.26 -2.77
N PHE A 82 6.29 -1.16 -3.75
CA PHE A 82 5.11 -1.95 -4.09
C PHE A 82 5.30 -3.39 -3.60
N PHE A 83 4.46 -3.80 -2.66
CA PHE A 83 4.51 -5.14 -2.10
C PHE A 83 3.89 -6.17 -3.06
N THR A 84 4.62 -7.26 -3.29
CA THR A 84 4.10 -8.48 -3.89
C THR A 84 3.62 -9.41 -2.77
N GLY A 85 2.34 -9.36 -2.42
CA GLY A 85 1.75 -10.17 -1.33
C GLY A 85 1.06 -9.34 -0.25
N GLY A 86 0.03 -8.59 -0.64
CA GLY A 86 -0.67 -7.66 0.27
C GLY A 86 -1.18 -8.30 1.56
N GLY A 87 -1.77 -9.50 1.48
CA GLY A 87 -2.25 -10.22 2.66
C GLY A 87 -1.13 -10.62 3.62
N THR A 88 0.02 -11.07 3.09
CA THR A 88 1.19 -11.44 3.89
C THR A 88 1.76 -10.23 4.65
N VAL A 89 1.82 -9.07 4.00
CA VAL A 89 2.30 -7.83 4.62
C VAL A 89 1.35 -7.37 5.72
N LEU A 90 0.04 -7.39 5.47
CA LEU A 90 -0.95 -7.10 6.51
C LEU A 90 -0.82 -8.05 7.70
N LYS A 91 -0.61 -9.33 7.44
CA LYS A 91 -0.44 -10.34 8.49
C LYS A 91 0.80 -10.09 9.35
N ALA A 92 1.93 -9.77 8.72
CA ALA A 92 3.15 -9.43 9.43
C ALA A 92 3.00 -8.13 10.26
N ILE A 93 2.26 -7.15 9.76
CA ILE A 93 1.94 -5.91 10.49
C ILE A 93 1.01 -6.20 11.67
N GLU A 94 -0.05 -7.00 11.46
CA GLU A 94 -1.00 -7.43 12.49
C GLU A 94 -0.29 -8.16 13.63
N GLU A 95 0.62 -9.07 13.30
CA GLU A 95 1.38 -9.86 14.28
C GLU A 95 2.56 -9.09 14.90
N GLY A 96 2.93 -7.93 14.33
CA GLY A 96 4.10 -7.16 14.74
C GLY A 96 5.43 -7.87 14.47
N THR A 97 5.42 -8.96 13.70
CA THR A 97 6.61 -9.76 13.38
C THR A 97 6.42 -10.57 12.10
N PRO A 98 7.45 -10.70 11.25
CA PRO A 98 7.40 -11.62 10.12
C PRO A 98 7.58 -13.09 10.53
N TYR A 99 8.10 -13.35 11.74
CA TYR A 99 8.37 -14.72 12.21
C TYR A 99 7.10 -15.48 12.63
N GLY A 100 5.96 -14.79 12.73
CA GLY A 100 4.67 -15.43 12.96
C GLY A 100 4.09 -16.12 11.72
N LEU A 101 4.57 -15.76 10.52
CA LEU A 101 4.10 -16.29 9.24
C LEU A 101 4.45 -17.79 9.09
N GLU A 102 3.46 -18.61 8.74
CA GLU A 102 3.64 -20.06 8.55
C GLU A 102 4.81 -20.43 7.60
N PRO A 103 4.98 -19.76 6.44
CA PRO A 103 6.12 -20.06 5.56
C PRO A 103 7.47 -19.76 6.21
N VAL A 104 7.56 -18.71 7.03
CA VAL A 104 8.79 -18.33 7.73
C VAL A 104 9.09 -19.33 8.85
N LYS A 105 8.08 -19.74 9.61
CA LYS A 105 8.21 -20.79 10.63
C LYS A 105 8.71 -22.10 10.03
N ALA A 106 8.07 -22.54 8.94
CA ALA A 106 8.47 -23.77 8.25
C ALA A 106 9.93 -23.71 7.77
N LEU A 107 10.40 -22.56 7.29
CA LEU A 107 11.81 -22.39 6.91
C LEU A 107 12.77 -22.47 8.11
N ILE A 108 12.42 -21.88 9.24
CA ILE A 108 13.24 -21.94 10.47
C ILE A 108 13.32 -23.38 10.99
N GLU A 109 12.19 -24.09 11.05
CA GLU A 109 12.12 -25.49 11.48
C GLU A 109 12.92 -26.40 10.55
N ASN A 110 12.81 -26.22 9.23
CA ASN A 110 13.57 -26.99 8.25
C ASN A 110 15.08 -26.74 8.31
N ASN A 111 15.51 -25.51 8.64
CA ASN A 111 16.93 -25.20 8.80
C ASN A 111 17.54 -25.89 10.04
N GLY A 112 16.73 -26.11 11.09
CA GLY A 112 17.13 -26.88 12.27
C GLY A 112 17.22 -28.40 12.04
N LEU A 113 16.50 -28.93 11.03
CA LEU A 113 16.57 -30.35 10.62
C LEU A 113 17.76 -30.66 9.71
N ALA A 114 18.37 -29.65 9.09
CA ALA A 114 19.57 -29.83 8.26
C ALA A 114 20.86 -29.98 9.09
N GLU A 115 20.83 -29.63 10.38
CA GLU A 115 21.96 -29.73 11.31
C GLU A 115 21.85 -30.93 12.30
N SER A 116 20.84 -31.79 12.17
CA SER A 116 20.62 -33.00 13.00
C SER A 116 20.80 -34.29 12.20
#